data_AF-A0A7C4D688-F1
#
_entry.id   AF-A0A7C4D688-F1
#
_cell.length_a   1.000
_cell.length_b   1.000
_cell.length_c   1.000
_cell.angle_alpha   90.00
_cell.angle_beta   90.00
_cell.angle_gamma   90.00
#
_symmetry.space_group_name_H-M   'P 1'
#
loop_
_entity.id
_entity.type
_entity.pdbx_description
1 polymer ?
#
loop_
_entity_poly.entity_id
_entity_poly.type
_entity_poly.pdbx_seq_one_letter_code
_entity_poly.pdbx_strand_id
1 'polypeptide(L)'
;MEKVFVRRRVINSILSYAKACHPREGILLLRGKIKGDIIRVEDVEVPPLSVRGEGFSSFPAYMLPIDFSIIGTAHSHPSGSLQPSAEDLNHFYGRI
;
A
#
# COMPACT_ATOMS: atom_id res chain seq x y z
N MET A 1 6.55 -1.77 21.31
CA MET A 1 6.55 -2.48 20.01
C MET A 1 5.19 -2.29 19.40
N GLU A 2 5.11 -1.73 18.20
CA GLU A 2 3.84 -1.53 17.50
C GLU A 2 3.22 -2.88 17.09
N LYS A 3 1.90 -2.99 17.20
CA LYS A 3 1.14 -4.17 16.79
C LYS A 3 0.25 -3.82 15.60
N VAL A 4 0.50 -4.47 14.48
CA VAL A 4 -0.29 -4.30 13.26
C VAL A 4 -1.31 -5.43 13.14
N PHE A 5 -2.58 -5.07 13.05
CA PHE A 5 -3.68 -6.00 12.78
C PHE A 5 -4.24 -5.69 11.39
N VAL A 6 -4.20 -6.69 10.50
CA VAL A 6 -4.72 -6.56 9.14
C VAL A 6 -5.94 -7.45 9.00
N ARG A 7 -7.07 -6.89 8.56
CA ARG A 7 -8.27 -7.71 8.30
C ARG A 7 -7.98 -8.69 7.17
N ARG A 8 -8.47 -9.93 7.29
CA ARG A 8 -8.34 -10.97 6.24
C ARG A 8 -8.78 -10.46 4.86
N ARG A 9 -9.87 -9.68 4.81
CA ARG A 9 -10.37 -9.07 3.56
C ARG A 9 -9.35 -8.16 2.89
N VAL A 10 -8.57 -7.39 3.66
CA VAL A 10 -7.54 -6.47 3.14
C VAL A 10 -6.44 -7.28 2.46
N ILE A 11 -5.95 -8.34 3.12
CA ILE A 11 -4.95 -9.24 2.53
C ILE A 11 -5.47 -9.85 1.22
N ASN A 12 -6.71 -10.33 1.20
CA ASN A 12 -7.31 -10.88 0.00
C ASN A 12 -7.42 -9.84 -1.13
N SER A 13 -7.83 -8.60 -0.82
CA SER A 13 -7.89 -7.51 -1.80
C SER A 13 -6.52 -7.15 -2.37
N ILE A 14 -5.49 -7.05 -1.52
CA ILE A 14 -4.10 -6.80 -1.95
C ILE A 14 -3.64 -7.89 -2.92
N LEU A 15 -3.83 -9.17 -2.55
CA LEU A 15 -3.41 -10.30 -3.39
C LEU A 15 -4.18 -10.37 -4.72
N SER A 16 -5.49 -10.11 -4.69
CA SER A 16 -6.31 -10.07 -5.91
C SER A 16 -5.88 -8.93 -6.83
N TYR A 17 -5.61 -7.75 -6.28
CA TYR A 17 -5.13 -6.60 -7.04
C TYR A 17 -3.74 -6.83 -7.63
N ALA A 18 -2.81 -7.39 -6.85
CA ALA A 18 -1.47 -7.76 -7.32
C ALA A 18 -1.53 -8.73 -8.52
N LYS A 19 -2.40 -9.75 -8.45
CA LYS A 19 -2.63 -10.68 -9.57
C LYS A 19 -3.19 -9.98 -10.80
N ALA A 20 -4.11 -9.03 -10.62
CA ALA A 20 -4.69 -8.27 -11.73
C ALA A 20 -3.70 -7.30 -12.39
N CYS A 21 -2.68 -6.85 -11.66
CA CYS A 21 -1.63 -5.96 -12.18
C CYS A 21 -0.47 -6.71 -12.84
N HIS A 22 -0.28 -8.00 -12.53
CA HIS A 22 0.83 -8.79 -13.05
C HIS A 22 0.89 -8.77 -14.60
N PRO A 23 2.06 -8.57 -15.23
CA PRO A 23 3.42 -8.58 -14.65
C PRO A 23 3.91 -7.23 -14.12
N ARG A 24 3.06 -6.21 -14.06
CA ARG A 24 3.42 -4.87 -13.57
C ARG A 24 3.21 -4.76 -12.07
N GLU A 25 3.89 -3.80 -11.46
CA GLU A 25 3.65 -3.47 -10.06
C GLU A 25 2.34 -2.70 -9.93
N GLY A 26 1.54 -3.06 -8.92
CA GLY A 26 0.38 -2.29 -8.50
C GLY A 26 0.63 -1.69 -7.11
N ILE A 27 0.10 -0.49 -6.88
CA ILE A 27 0.10 0.19 -5.58
C ILE A 27 -1.32 0.43 -5.06
N LEU A 28 -1.49 0.35 -3.74
CA LEU A 28 -2.72 0.58 -2.98
C LEU A 28 -2.44 1.47 -1.77
N LEU A 29 -3.44 2.26 -1.38
CA LEU A 29 -3.50 2.96 -0.11
C LEU A 29 -4.07 2.03 0.95
N LEU A 30 -3.42 1.95 2.11
CA LEU A 30 -3.91 1.22 3.27
C LEU A 30 -4.73 2.15 4.16
N ARG A 31 -5.99 1.80 4.40
CA ARG A 31 -6.91 2.60 5.22
C ARG A 31 -7.18 1.93 6.56
N GLY A 32 -7.28 2.72 7.61
CA GLY A 32 -7.41 2.18 8.95
C GLY A 32 -7.37 3.21 10.08
N LYS A 33 -6.97 2.74 11.26
CA LYS A 33 -6.91 3.53 12.49
C LYS A 33 -5.65 3.23 13.28
N ILE A 34 -5.07 4.26 13.87
CA ILE A 34 -3.92 4.16 14.77
C ILE A 34 -4.38 4.61 16.17
N LYS A 35 -4.17 3.77 17.19
CA LYS A 35 -4.49 4.10 18.59
C LYS A 35 -3.35 3.63 19.49
N GLY A 36 -2.52 4.57 19.94
CA GLY A 36 -1.27 4.26 20.64
C GLY A 36 -0.38 3.38 19.76
N ASP A 37 0.09 2.27 20.31
CA ASP A 37 0.94 1.30 19.59
C ASP A 37 0.16 0.30 18.72
N ILE A 38 -1.16 0.47 18.55
CA ILE A 38 -2.01 -0.45 17.78
C ILE A 38 -2.38 0.20 16.45
N ILE A 39 -2.01 -0.47 15.35
CA ILE A 39 -2.35 -0.10 13.98
C ILE A 39 -3.36 -1.13 13.47
N ARG A 40 -4.53 -0.69 13.03
CA ARG A 40 -5.55 -1.56 12.43
C ARG A 40 -5.77 -1.16 10.98
N VAL A 41 -5.37 -2.05 10.07
CA VAL A 41 -5.64 -1.91 8.63
C VAL A 41 -7.01 -2.53 8.34
N GLU A 42 -7.95 -1.67 7.99
CA GLU A 42 -9.35 -2.03 7.86
C GLU A 42 -9.77 -2.17 6.40
N ASP A 43 -9.20 -1.36 5.49
CA ASP A 43 -9.55 -1.34 4.06
C ASP A 43 -8.35 -1.02 3.15
N VAL A 44 -8.55 -1.15 1.83
CA VAL A 44 -7.62 -0.68 0.79
C VAL A 44 -8.31 0.11 -0.29
N GLU A 45 -7.60 1.04 -0.91
CA GLU A 45 -8.08 1.80 -2.06
C GLU A 45 -6.99 1.94 -3.14
N VAL A 46 -7.41 2.05 -4.40
CA VAL A 46 -6.50 2.36 -5.50
C VAL A 46 -6.28 3.88 -5.52
N PRO A 47 -5.03 4.37 -5.42
CA PRO A 47 -4.79 5.80 -5.48
C PRO A 47 -5.19 6.37 -6.84
N PRO A 48 -5.76 7.59 -6.87
CA PRO A 48 -6.08 8.27 -8.12
C PRO A 48 -4.80 8.49 -8.94
N LEU A 49 -4.91 8.39 -10.26
CA LEU A 49 -3.80 8.58 -11.20
C LEU A 49 -2.61 7.64 -10.93
N SER A 50 -2.87 6.44 -10.41
CA SER A 50 -1.83 5.43 -10.18
C SER A 50 -1.22 4.93 -11.49
N VAL A 51 0.10 4.91 -11.53
CA VAL A 51 0.90 4.33 -12.62
C VAL A 51 1.34 2.93 -12.21
N ARG A 52 1.16 1.97 -13.13
CA ARG A 52 1.60 0.59 -12.99
C ARG A 52 2.66 0.31 -14.04
N GLY A 53 3.90 0.15 -13.62
CA GLY A 53 5.07 -0.05 -14.47
C GLY A 53 5.72 -1.40 -14.26
N GLU A 54 6.73 -1.69 -15.07
CA GLU A 54 7.60 -2.86 -14.86
C GLU A 54 8.70 -2.45 -13.88
N GLY A 55 8.66 -3.02 -12.67
CA GLY A 55 9.62 -2.70 -11.60
C GLY A 55 9.37 -1.36 -10.89
N PHE A 56 8.20 -0.73 -11.11
CA PHE A 56 7.81 0.46 -10.35
C PHE A 56 6.29 0.65 -10.33
N SER A 57 5.80 1.32 -9.29
CA SER A 57 4.44 1.88 -9.24
C SER A 57 4.46 3.21 -8.50
N SER A 58 3.60 4.15 -8.90
CA SER A 58 3.60 5.49 -8.31
C SER A 58 2.22 6.14 -8.38
N PHE A 59 2.03 7.19 -7.59
CA PHE A 59 0.87 8.07 -7.64
C PHE A 59 1.27 9.46 -7.14
N PRO A 60 0.58 10.53 -7.59
CA PRO A 60 0.88 11.89 -7.13
C PRO A 60 0.32 12.11 -5.71
N ALA A 61 1.10 11.76 -4.67
CA ALA A 61 0.65 11.85 -3.27
C ALA A 61 0.15 13.25 -2.87
N TYR A 62 0.74 14.30 -3.45
CA TYR A 62 0.34 15.69 -3.24
C TYR A 62 -1.05 16.04 -3.81
N MET A 63 -1.64 15.17 -4.63
CA MET A 63 -3.01 15.32 -5.14
C MET A 63 -4.05 14.54 -4.33
N LEU A 64 -3.64 13.79 -3.31
CA LEU A 64 -4.61 13.09 -2.46
C LEU A 64 -5.43 14.09 -1.65
N PRO A 65 -6.76 13.92 -1.57
CA PRO A 65 -7.56 14.69 -0.63
C PRO A 65 -7.14 14.37 0.81
N ILE A 66 -7.40 15.29 1.74
CA ILE A 66 -7.13 15.07 3.16
C ILE A 66 -7.96 13.87 3.64
N ASP A 67 -7.27 12.81 4.03
CA ASP A 67 -7.89 11.60 4.57
C ASP A 67 -7.00 10.98 5.65
N PHE A 68 -7.35 11.24 6.91
CA PHE A 68 -6.61 10.73 8.07
C PHE A 68 -6.76 9.23 8.29
N SER A 69 -7.62 8.56 7.52
CA SER A 69 -7.69 7.10 7.58
C SER A 69 -6.62 6.43 6.73
N ILE A 70 -5.93 7.13 5.83
CA ILE A 70 -4.79 6.56 5.10
C ILE A 70 -3.61 6.46 6.06
N ILE A 71 -3.19 5.24 6.35
CA ILE A 71 -2.16 4.91 7.33
C ILE A 71 -0.91 4.29 6.71
N GLY A 72 -0.91 4.05 5.39
CA GLY A 72 0.20 3.39 4.73
C GLY A 72 -0.03 3.11 3.25
N THR A 73 0.90 2.38 2.66
CA THR A 73 0.82 1.88 1.28
C THR A 73 1.14 0.40 1.19
N ALA A 74 0.62 -0.27 0.17
CA ALA A 74 1.05 -1.62 -0.21
C ALA A 74 1.28 -1.67 -1.71
N HIS A 75 2.36 -2.31 -2.16
CA HIS A 75 2.58 -2.63 -3.56
C HIS A 75 2.86 -4.12 -3.77
N SER A 76 2.94 -4.55 -5.03
CA SER A 76 3.40 -5.88 -5.39
C SER A 76 4.77 -5.85 -6.05
N HIS A 77 5.62 -6.84 -5.77
CA HIS A 77 6.84 -7.14 -6.54
C HIS A 77 6.63 -8.39 -7.41
N PRO A 78 6.32 -8.25 -8.71
CA PRO A 78 6.14 -9.37 -9.65
C PRO A 78 7.37 -10.29 -9.75
N SER A 79 8.56 -9.78 -9.43
CA SER A 79 9.81 -10.53 -9.35
C SER A 79 9.84 -11.59 -8.25
N GLY A 80 8.96 -11.48 -7.24
CA GLY A 80 8.94 -12.34 -6.05
C GLY A 80 9.93 -11.89 -4.96
N SER A 81 10.68 -10.81 -5.15
CA SER A 81 11.52 -10.23 -4.09
C SER A 81 10.63 -9.66 -2.97
N LEU A 82 10.85 -10.11 -1.73
CA LEU A 82 10.15 -9.57 -0.56
C LEU A 82 10.88 -8.39 0.09
N GLN A 83 12.00 -7.97 -0.48
CA GLN A 83 12.84 -6.93 0.08
C GLN A 83 12.49 -5.58 -0.57
N PRO A 84 12.24 -4.52 0.23
CA PRO A 84 12.00 -3.19 -0.32
C PRO A 84 13.25 -2.68 -1.03
N SER A 85 13.06 -1.99 -2.15
CA SER A 85 14.09 -1.24 -2.83
C SER A 85 14.43 0.05 -2.07
N ALA A 86 15.49 0.73 -2.49
CA ALA A 86 15.79 2.06 -1.96
C ALA A 86 14.67 3.07 -2.25
N GLU A 87 13.98 2.92 -3.38
CA GLU A 87 12.88 3.81 -3.76
C GLU A 87 11.69 3.64 -2.81
N ASP A 88 11.36 2.40 -2.45
CA ASP A 88 10.27 2.07 -1.53
C ASP A 88 10.50 2.66 -0.13
N LEU A 89 11.75 2.63 0.33
CA LEU A 89 12.15 3.20 1.62
C LEU A 89 12.12 4.73 1.63
N ASN A 90 12.39 5.37 0.49
CA ASN A 90 12.44 6.82 0.37
C ASN A 90 11.07 7.45 0.03
N HIS A 91 10.13 6.69 -0.53
CA HIS A 91 8.83 7.18 -1.01
C HIS A 91 7.62 6.52 -0.33
N PHE A 92 7.79 6.00 0.88
CA PHE A 92 6.65 5.52 1.67
C PHE A 92 5.67 6.67 1.98
N TYR A 93 4.38 6.35 2.06
CA TYR A 93 3.33 7.31 2.42
C TYR A 93 2.49 6.76 3.57
N GLY A 94 2.46 7.46 4.70
CA GLY A 94 1.75 7.03 5.91
C GLY A 94 2.70 6.58 7.02
N ARG A 95 2.24 5.69 7.90
CA ARG A 95 3.01 5.15 9.02
C ARG A 95 3.54 3.73 8.76
N ILE A 96 2.91 2.97 7.86
CA ILE A 96 3.29 1.60 7.50
C ILE A 96 3.41 1.38 5.99
#